data_AF-A0A952YMC3-F1
#
_entry.id   AF-A0A952YMC3-F1
#
_cell.length_a   1.000
_cell.length_b   1.000
_cell.length_c   1.000
_cell.angle_alpha   90.00
_cell.angle_beta   90.00
_cell.angle_gamma   90.00
#
_symmetry.space_group_name_H-M   'P 1'
#
loop_
_entity.id
_entity.type
_entity.pdbx_description
1 polymer ?
#
loop_
_entity_poly.entity_id
_entity_poly.type
_entity_poly.pdbx_seq_one_letter_code
_entity_poly.pdbx_strand_id
1 'polypeptide(L)'
;MHRRIRHAALAVALGLAAPMAALAGDCWAPDAATATPPGVWARALNHAGERMRRDPAIQAIDRVRYRLHRSVSVPQHSGAPAAAEAHVMLHGPDTWQGACGLKPEADRLHGASLSVHLNNLRAVLNPLDIGGDAQPPFFVAPTETGRRAGHPVYDGRLLVLTVGRLPAFVPVSVGEYLQAWQRQLDHEQTTTRQDAQALQADEAQWREALAQLERSDPAAAADMRRTLAEARATARGEGASDPLGERAALRALRQSLSAARLASPAYVSSAAMERQRFGIARADEPGAQALVRVNPALWQGARPGDVRVVALEVYLNRSEAFDHPDTPLQAAARGWLSRVDPAIYADLLTP
;
A
#
# COMPACT_ATOMS: atom_id res chain seq x y z
N MET A 1 -85.69 30.90 32.51
CA MET A 1 -84.81 31.86 31.82
C MET A 1 -83.37 31.56 32.27
N HIS A 2 -82.56 30.88 31.44
CA HIS A 2 -81.52 31.49 30.60
C HIS A 2 -80.34 32.00 31.45
N ARG A 3 -79.10 31.51 31.38
CA ARG A 3 -78.29 30.94 30.28
C ARG A 3 -77.21 30.02 30.85
N ARG A 4 -76.97 28.89 30.17
CA ARG A 4 -75.78 28.04 30.33
C ARG A 4 -74.65 28.63 29.49
N ILE A 5 -73.50 28.95 30.09
CA ILE A 5 -72.28 29.33 29.35
C ILE A 5 -71.44 28.08 29.16
N ARG A 6 -71.49 27.53 27.95
CA ARG A 6 -70.65 26.43 27.48
C ARG A 6 -69.22 26.97 27.31
N HIS A 7 -68.28 26.43 28.07
CA HIS A 7 -66.85 26.65 27.82
C HIS A 7 -66.45 25.76 26.64
N ALA A 8 -66.14 26.39 25.52
CA ALA A 8 -65.58 25.72 24.35
C ALA A 8 -64.14 25.32 24.66
N ALA A 9 -63.87 24.02 24.73
CA ALA A 9 -62.53 23.47 24.74
C ALA A 9 -61.91 23.72 23.34
N LEU A 10 -61.05 24.72 23.25
CA LEU A 10 -60.22 24.95 22.07
C LEU A 10 -59.05 23.95 22.13
N ALA A 11 -59.22 22.80 21.49
CA ALA A 11 -58.12 21.87 21.25
C ALA A 11 -57.17 22.52 20.23
N VAL A 12 -56.10 23.16 20.72
CA VAL A 12 -54.93 23.49 19.92
C VAL A 12 -54.26 22.16 19.57
N ALA A 13 -54.59 21.64 18.40
CA ALA A 13 -53.81 20.58 17.79
C ALA A 13 -52.42 21.14 17.48
N LEU A 14 -51.47 20.94 18.40
CA LEU A 14 -50.05 20.95 18.08
C LEU A 14 -49.85 19.86 17.04
N GLY A 15 -49.86 20.24 15.77
CA GLY A 15 -49.26 19.46 14.71
C GLY A 15 -47.80 19.28 15.10
N LEU A 16 -47.49 18.10 15.67
CA LEU A 16 -46.16 17.55 15.66
C LEU A 16 -45.75 17.48 14.18
N ALA A 17 -45.13 18.55 13.70
CA ALA A 17 -44.28 18.48 12.54
C ALA A 17 -43.26 17.41 12.90
N ALA A 18 -43.45 16.20 12.36
CA ALA A 18 -42.41 15.20 12.32
C ALA A 18 -41.16 15.96 11.86
N PRO A 19 -40.03 15.89 12.58
CA PRO A 19 -38.82 16.55 12.14
C PRO A 19 -38.62 16.07 10.72
N MET A 20 -38.69 17.01 9.77
CA MET A 20 -38.42 16.73 8.37
C MET A 20 -37.19 15.86 8.39
N ALA A 21 -37.32 14.62 7.93
CA ALA A 21 -36.19 13.75 7.72
C ALA A 21 -35.24 14.58 6.88
N ALA A 22 -34.22 15.15 7.54
CA ALA A 22 -33.22 15.93 6.86
C ALA A 22 -32.78 15.03 5.74
N LEU A 23 -33.07 15.43 4.50
CA LEU A 23 -32.68 14.72 3.30
C LEU A 23 -31.25 14.28 3.58
N ALA A 24 -31.05 12.96 3.65
CA ALA A 24 -29.79 12.35 4.06
C ALA A 24 -28.77 12.67 2.97
N GLY A 25 -28.29 13.89 3.00
CA GLY A 25 -27.27 14.42 2.11
C GLY A 25 -25.92 13.87 2.51
N ASP A 26 -24.94 14.22 1.70
CA ASP A 26 -23.58 13.76 1.89
C ASP A 26 -23.06 14.31 3.22
N CYS A 27 -22.69 13.39 4.13
CA CYS A 27 -22.24 13.77 5.45
C CYS A 27 -21.13 12.88 5.97
N TRP A 28 -20.41 13.43 6.94
CA TRP A 28 -19.31 12.77 7.61
C TRP A 28 -19.87 11.88 8.72
N ALA A 29 -19.73 10.57 8.55
CA ALA A 29 -19.86 9.65 9.65
C ALA A 29 -18.77 9.93 10.69
N PRO A 30 -18.98 9.54 11.97
CA PRO A 30 -17.91 9.58 12.95
C PRO A 30 -16.67 8.89 12.42
N ASP A 31 -15.51 9.52 12.64
CA ASP A 31 -14.19 8.99 12.31
C ASP A 31 -14.09 7.56 12.85
N ALA A 32 -13.42 6.70 12.11
CA ALA A 32 -13.11 5.38 12.64
C ALA A 32 -12.32 5.55 13.94
N ALA A 33 -12.57 4.67 14.92
CA ALA A 33 -11.79 4.61 16.14
C ALA A 33 -10.37 4.16 15.79
N THR A 34 -9.53 5.09 15.37
CA THR A 34 -8.11 4.87 15.12
C THR A 34 -7.36 5.14 16.41
N ALA A 35 -6.32 4.35 16.69
CA ALA A 35 -5.36 4.74 17.71
C ALA A 35 -4.90 6.18 17.41
N THR A 36 -4.95 7.06 18.42
CA THR A 36 -4.45 8.43 18.28
C THR A 36 -3.06 8.37 17.67
N PRO A 37 -2.81 9.03 16.52
CA PRO A 37 -1.52 8.92 15.86
C PRO A 37 -0.42 9.36 16.84
N PRO A 38 0.57 8.51 17.15
CA PRO A 38 1.55 8.83 18.16
C PRO A 38 2.46 9.98 17.70
N GLY A 39 2.81 10.85 18.66
CA GLY A 39 3.96 11.75 18.56
C GLY A 39 3.92 12.77 17.41
N VAL A 40 5.02 12.84 16.65
CA VAL A 40 5.30 13.90 15.67
C VAL A 40 4.32 13.97 14.49
N TRP A 41 3.59 12.88 14.21
CA TRP A 41 2.67 12.78 13.06
C TRP A 41 1.25 13.25 13.32
N ALA A 42 0.84 13.38 14.60
CA ALA A 42 -0.52 13.76 14.96
C ALA A 42 -0.95 15.06 14.27
N ARG A 43 -0.07 16.07 14.25
CA ARG A 43 -0.37 17.35 13.59
C ARG A 43 -0.54 17.22 12.09
N ALA A 44 0.39 16.55 11.40
CA ALA A 44 0.33 16.38 9.95
C ALA A 44 -0.90 15.59 9.51
N LEU A 45 -1.25 14.51 10.24
CA LEU A 45 -2.45 13.71 9.95
C LEU A 45 -3.76 14.42 10.28
N ASN A 46 -3.81 15.20 11.35
CA ASN A 46 -4.97 16.04 11.64
C ASN A 46 -5.15 17.10 10.56
N HIS A 47 -4.06 17.77 10.17
CA HIS A 47 -4.07 18.77 9.10
C HIS A 47 -4.51 18.16 7.77
N ALA A 48 -3.93 17.02 7.35
CA ALA A 48 -4.34 16.31 6.15
C ALA A 48 -5.83 15.94 6.19
N GLY A 49 -6.32 15.40 7.31
CA GLY A 49 -7.74 15.08 7.49
C GLY A 49 -8.66 16.30 7.42
N GLU A 50 -8.26 17.43 8.00
CA GLU A 50 -8.99 18.70 7.89
C GLU A 50 -9.03 19.22 6.45
N ARG A 51 -7.91 19.11 5.72
CA ARG A 51 -7.82 19.46 4.30
C ARG A 51 -8.79 18.61 3.47
N MET A 52 -8.79 17.30 3.66
CA MET A 52 -9.73 16.40 2.97
C MET A 52 -11.20 16.73 3.28
N ARG A 53 -11.51 17.09 4.53
CA ARG A 53 -12.89 17.51 4.89
C ARG A 53 -13.34 18.78 4.21
N ARG A 54 -12.41 19.69 3.95
CA ARG A 54 -12.67 21.00 3.33
C ARG A 54 -12.45 21.01 1.83
N ASP A 55 -11.98 19.91 1.25
CA ASP A 55 -11.70 19.79 -0.18
C ASP A 55 -13.01 19.85 -0.98
N PRO A 56 -13.25 20.92 -1.77
CA PRO A 56 -14.48 21.04 -2.55
C PRO A 56 -14.67 19.90 -3.56
N ALA A 57 -13.58 19.30 -4.04
CA ALA A 57 -13.65 18.20 -4.99
C ALA A 57 -14.13 16.89 -4.34
N ILE A 58 -13.89 16.72 -3.03
CA ILE A 58 -14.45 15.62 -2.23
C ILE A 58 -15.92 15.92 -1.91
N GLN A 59 -16.23 17.13 -1.44
CA GLN A 59 -17.60 17.54 -1.08
C GLN A 59 -18.57 17.53 -2.26
N ALA A 60 -18.07 17.64 -3.50
CA ALA A 60 -18.87 17.55 -4.72
C ALA A 60 -19.25 16.11 -5.11
N ILE A 61 -18.77 15.09 -4.39
CA ILE A 61 -19.19 13.69 -4.61
C ILE A 61 -20.54 13.51 -3.93
N ASP A 62 -21.56 13.17 -4.71
CA ASP A 62 -22.92 13.03 -4.23
C ASP A 62 -23.27 11.59 -3.86
N ARG A 63 -24.32 11.45 -3.05
CA ARG A 63 -24.87 10.18 -2.58
C ARG A 63 -23.83 9.29 -1.91
N VAL A 64 -22.97 9.89 -1.09
CA VAL A 64 -21.98 9.18 -0.28
C VAL A 64 -22.04 9.57 1.19
N ARG A 65 -21.66 8.64 2.05
CA ARG A 65 -21.20 8.97 3.40
C ARG A 65 -19.69 8.88 3.45
N TYR A 66 -19.08 9.87 4.08
CA TYR A 66 -17.63 9.95 4.24
C TYR A 66 -17.24 9.43 5.60
N ARG A 67 -16.21 8.57 5.66
CA ARG A 67 -15.55 8.24 6.92
C ARG A 67 -14.06 8.45 6.77
N LEU A 68 -13.49 9.24 7.68
CA LEU A 68 -12.06 9.50 7.72
C LEU A 68 -11.35 8.46 8.58
N HIS A 69 -10.25 7.93 8.03
CA HIS A 69 -9.30 7.07 8.71
C HIS A 69 -7.93 7.74 8.69
N ARG A 70 -7.15 7.51 9.74
CA ARG A 70 -5.78 7.99 9.89
C ARG A 70 -4.92 6.85 10.41
N SER A 71 -3.75 6.66 9.83
CA SER A 71 -2.82 5.63 10.26
C SER A 71 -1.38 6.12 10.14
N VAL A 72 -0.51 5.56 10.97
CA VAL A 72 0.95 5.69 10.84
C VAL A 72 1.48 4.33 10.44
N SER A 73 2.28 4.28 9.38
CA SER A 73 2.94 3.07 8.92
C SER A 73 4.41 3.09 9.28
N VAL A 74 5.04 1.92 9.26
CA VAL A 74 6.49 1.82 9.42
C VAL A 74 7.21 2.57 8.28
N PRO A 75 8.43 3.08 8.53
CA PRO A 75 9.25 3.67 7.48
C PRO A 75 9.43 2.71 6.29
N GLN A 76 9.54 3.26 5.08
CA GLN A 76 9.61 2.46 3.85
C GLN A 76 10.84 1.55 3.76
N HIS A 77 11.94 2.03 4.35
CA HIS A 77 13.22 1.33 4.47
C HIS A 77 14.04 1.97 5.60
N SER A 78 15.15 1.34 5.98
CA SER A 78 16.11 1.92 6.92
C SER A 78 16.61 3.28 6.40
N GLY A 79 16.41 4.35 7.18
CA GLY A 79 16.78 5.73 6.83
C GLY A 79 15.71 6.56 6.12
N ALA A 80 14.56 5.99 5.72
CA ALA A 80 13.40 6.78 5.32
C ALA A 80 12.74 7.41 6.56
N PRO A 81 12.11 8.59 6.45
CA PRO A 81 11.22 9.07 7.50
C PRO A 81 10.06 8.09 7.68
N ALA A 82 9.46 8.11 8.87
CA ALA A 82 8.20 7.44 9.09
C ALA A 82 7.14 7.92 8.09
N ALA A 83 6.21 7.03 7.79
CA ALA A 83 5.17 7.24 6.79
C ALA A 83 3.81 7.30 7.50
N ALA A 84 2.88 8.05 6.91
CA ALA A 84 1.56 8.22 7.48
C ALA A 84 0.53 8.35 6.35
N GLU A 85 -0.73 8.08 6.66
CA GLU A 85 -1.81 8.17 5.69
C GLU A 85 -3.08 8.70 6.37
N ALA A 86 -3.78 9.59 5.66
CA ALA A 86 -5.17 9.90 5.94
C ALA A 86 -5.99 9.53 4.71
N HIS A 87 -7.07 8.76 4.87
CA HIS A 87 -7.94 8.41 3.77
C HIS A 87 -9.41 8.52 4.12
N VAL A 88 -10.20 8.88 3.12
CA VAL A 88 -11.65 9.02 3.22
C VAL A 88 -12.26 7.86 2.45
N MET A 89 -12.97 6.99 3.17
CA MET A 89 -13.80 5.96 2.57
C MET A 89 -15.13 6.57 2.12
N LEU A 90 -15.54 6.23 0.90
CA LEU A 90 -16.78 6.66 0.28
C LEU A 90 -17.79 5.51 0.31
N HIS A 91 -18.87 5.71 1.05
CA HIS A 91 -19.86 4.68 1.34
C HIS A 91 -21.17 4.93 0.59
N GLY A 92 -21.60 3.97 -0.23
CA GLY A 92 -22.87 4.02 -0.96
C GLY A 92 -24.11 3.85 -0.06
N PRO A 93 -25.32 4.20 -0.55
CA PRO A 93 -26.57 4.18 0.23
C PRO A 93 -26.94 2.86 0.91
N ASP A 94 -26.45 1.76 0.35
CA ASP A 94 -26.64 0.39 0.85
C ASP A 94 -25.92 0.15 2.19
N THR A 95 -24.90 0.94 2.52
CA THR A 95 -24.14 0.82 3.79
C THR A 95 -24.56 1.84 4.85
N TRP A 96 -25.57 2.66 4.57
CA TRP A 96 -26.01 3.76 5.44
C TRP A 96 -26.88 3.29 6.62
N GLN A 97 -26.76 3.98 7.76
CA GLN A 97 -27.62 3.79 8.93
C GLN A 97 -27.98 5.14 9.58
N GLY A 98 -29.27 5.39 9.86
CA GLY A 98 -29.71 6.67 10.45
C GLY A 98 -29.37 7.89 9.59
N ALA A 99 -29.27 9.07 10.22
CA ALA A 99 -29.03 10.33 9.50
C ALA A 99 -27.64 10.42 8.86
N CYS A 100 -26.58 10.11 9.62
CA CYS A 100 -25.17 10.15 9.17
C CYS A 100 -24.33 8.96 9.65
N GLY A 101 -24.97 7.88 10.11
CA GLY A 101 -24.28 6.68 10.57
C GLY A 101 -23.91 5.74 9.43
N LEU A 102 -23.12 4.71 9.75
CA LEU A 102 -22.84 3.62 8.83
C LEU A 102 -23.23 2.32 9.52
N LYS A 103 -23.71 1.35 8.75
CA LYS A 103 -23.97 0.00 9.26
C LYS A 103 -22.66 -0.57 9.86
N PRO A 104 -22.75 -1.52 10.81
CA PRO A 104 -21.59 -2.30 11.22
C PRO A 104 -20.88 -2.87 9.99
N GLU A 105 -19.54 -2.88 10.02
CA GLU A 105 -18.68 -3.38 8.94
C GLU A 105 -18.77 -2.65 7.59
N ALA A 106 -19.42 -1.47 7.52
CA ALA A 106 -19.48 -0.67 6.28
C ALA A 106 -18.10 -0.35 5.67
N ASP A 107 -17.05 -0.30 6.48
CA ASP A 107 -15.65 -0.09 6.04
C ASP A 107 -15.14 -1.23 5.15
N ARG A 108 -15.72 -2.43 5.23
CA ARG A 108 -15.42 -3.55 4.31
C ARG A 108 -16.13 -3.42 2.96
N LEU A 109 -17.16 -2.58 2.89
CA LEU A 109 -18.09 -2.43 1.77
C LEU A 109 -18.06 -1.02 1.18
N HIS A 110 -16.99 -0.24 1.40
CA HIS A 110 -16.86 1.07 0.77
C HIS A 110 -16.64 0.88 -0.74
N GLY A 111 -17.19 1.77 -1.58
CA GLY A 111 -17.05 1.67 -3.04
C GLY A 111 -15.71 2.22 -3.55
N ALA A 112 -15.20 3.25 -2.90
CA ALA A 112 -13.91 3.86 -3.21
C ALA A 112 -13.28 4.52 -1.98
N SER A 113 -11.98 4.75 -2.02
CA SER A 113 -11.27 5.59 -1.05
C SER A 113 -10.40 6.63 -1.76
N LEU A 114 -10.32 7.80 -1.14
CA LEU A 114 -9.45 8.89 -1.53
C LEU A 114 -8.39 9.01 -0.44
N SER A 115 -7.12 8.91 -0.78
CA SER A 115 -6.04 8.83 0.20
C SER A 115 -5.03 9.95 0.02
N VAL A 116 -4.49 10.41 1.15
CA VAL A 116 -3.37 11.33 1.27
C VAL A 116 -2.25 10.58 1.99
N HIS A 117 -1.23 10.19 1.23
CA HIS A 117 -0.05 9.49 1.71
C HIS A 117 1.07 10.48 1.99
N LEU A 118 1.54 10.51 3.24
CA LEU A 118 2.67 11.32 3.68
C LEU A 118 3.92 10.44 3.73
N ASN A 119 4.92 10.79 2.91
CA ASN A 119 6.15 10.02 2.73
C ASN A 119 5.94 8.54 2.35
N ASN A 120 4.75 8.17 1.85
CA ASN A 120 4.38 6.78 1.62
C ASN A 120 4.11 6.41 0.15
N LEU A 121 5.08 6.64 -0.75
CA LEU A 121 4.99 6.16 -2.14
C LEU A 121 4.96 4.62 -2.31
N ARG A 122 5.49 3.85 -1.35
CA ARG A 122 5.47 2.36 -1.39
C ARG A 122 4.06 1.80 -1.22
N ALA A 123 3.20 2.42 -0.40
CA ALA A 123 1.82 1.93 -0.27
C ALA A 123 1.01 2.08 -1.56
N VAL A 124 1.38 3.05 -2.40
CA VAL A 124 0.64 3.39 -3.62
C VAL A 124 1.13 2.61 -4.85
N LEU A 125 2.37 2.15 -4.80
CA LEU A 125 3.02 1.40 -5.88
C LEU A 125 3.20 -0.06 -5.49
N ASN A 126 3.03 -0.96 -6.45
CA ASN A 126 3.32 -2.37 -6.22
C ASN A 126 4.84 -2.60 -6.26
N PRO A 127 5.51 -2.86 -5.12
CA PRO A 127 6.92 -3.17 -5.14
C PRO A 127 7.14 -4.49 -5.86
N LEU A 128 8.23 -4.59 -6.62
CA LEU A 128 8.75 -5.88 -7.03
C LEU A 128 9.41 -6.52 -5.82
N ASP A 129 9.02 -7.75 -5.53
CA ASP A 129 9.55 -8.52 -4.40
C ASP A 129 10.95 -9.05 -4.73
N ILE A 130 11.93 -8.14 -4.74
CA ILE A 130 13.33 -8.42 -5.06
C ILE A 130 14.20 -7.69 -4.04
N GLY A 131 15.05 -8.44 -3.33
CA GLY A 131 16.03 -7.85 -2.39
C GLY A 131 15.67 -7.88 -0.90
N GLY A 132 14.54 -8.49 -0.53
CA GLY A 132 14.10 -8.64 0.87
C GLY A 132 13.85 -7.31 1.60
N ASP A 133 13.72 -7.37 2.92
CA ASP A 133 13.33 -6.23 3.78
C ASP A 133 14.39 -5.12 3.92
N ALA A 134 15.64 -5.40 3.52
CA ALA A 134 16.79 -4.54 3.82
C ALA A 134 17.09 -3.47 2.75
N GLN A 135 16.31 -3.40 1.67
CA GLN A 135 16.58 -2.52 0.53
C GLN A 135 15.40 -1.59 0.24
N PRO A 136 15.65 -0.38 -0.31
CA PRO A 136 14.58 0.37 -0.93
C PRO A 136 13.98 -0.48 -2.06
N PRO A 137 12.67 -0.73 -2.05
CA PRO A 137 12.04 -1.55 -3.07
C PRO A 137 12.19 -0.92 -4.46
N PHE A 138 12.23 -1.78 -5.47
CA PHE A 138 12.10 -1.37 -6.86
C PHE A 138 10.64 -1.44 -7.27
N PHE A 139 10.27 -0.57 -8.19
CA PHE A 139 8.93 -0.49 -8.74
C PHE A 139 9.03 -0.51 -10.25
N VAL A 140 7.98 -1.03 -10.88
CA VAL A 140 7.72 -0.68 -12.27
C VAL A 140 7.44 0.83 -12.32
N ALA A 141 8.10 1.52 -13.25
CA ALA A 141 7.89 2.95 -13.47
C ALA A 141 6.41 3.21 -13.76
N PRO A 142 5.71 3.99 -12.92
CA PRO A 142 4.32 4.31 -13.19
C PRO A 142 4.25 5.26 -14.40
N THR A 143 3.18 5.18 -15.18
CA THR A 143 3.05 5.94 -16.42
C THR A 143 2.59 7.36 -16.12
N GLU A 144 3.35 8.39 -16.50
CA GLU A 144 2.88 9.78 -16.39
C GLU A 144 1.71 9.98 -17.37
N THR A 145 0.50 10.11 -16.82
CA THR A 145 -0.75 10.28 -17.57
C THR A 145 -1.17 11.75 -17.70
N GLY A 146 -0.53 12.66 -16.96
CA GLY A 146 -0.82 14.08 -17.04
C GLY A 146 -0.13 14.88 -15.94
N ARG A 147 -0.55 16.15 -15.81
CA ARG A 147 -0.04 17.07 -14.78
C ARG A 147 -1.16 17.92 -14.18
N ARG A 148 -1.03 18.23 -12.89
CA ARG A 148 -1.93 19.14 -12.15
C ARG A 148 -1.10 20.18 -11.41
N ALA A 149 -1.29 21.46 -11.73
CA ALA A 149 -0.50 22.57 -11.16
C ALA A 149 1.03 22.36 -11.24
N GLY A 150 1.51 21.68 -12.30
CA GLY A 150 2.92 21.35 -12.50
C GLY A 150 3.41 20.06 -11.82
N HIS A 151 2.55 19.37 -11.06
CA HIS A 151 2.85 18.08 -10.43
C HIS A 151 2.39 16.91 -11.30
N PRO A 152 3.16 15.81 -11.40
CA PRO A 152 2.82 14.67 -12.23
C PRO A 152 1.64 13.87 -11.67
N VAL A 153 0.77 13.42 -12.59
CA VAL A 153 -0.29 12.45 -12.34
C VAL A 153 0.09 11.15 -13.02
N TYR A 154 0.22 10.07 -12.24
CA TYR A 154 0.57 8.75 -12.72
C TYR A 154 -0.63 7.81 -12.76
N ASP A 155 -0.66 6.96 -13.79
CA ASP A 155 -1.65 5.90 -14.01
C ASP A 155 -3.12 6.35 -13.86
N GLY A 156 -3.40 7.64 -14.06
CA GLY A 156 -4.71 8.27 -13.86
C GLY A 156 -5.24 8.24 -12.42
N ARG A 157 -4.44 7.80 -11.44
CA ARG A 157 -4.90 7.54 -10.06
C ARG A 157 -3.99 8.07 -8.96
N LEU A 158 -2.82 8.63 -9.30
CA LEU A 158 -1.82 9.07 -8.33
C LEU A 158 -1.28 10.45 -8.69
N LEU A 159 -1.54 11.46 -7.87
CA LEU A 159 -0.91 12.78 -7.98
C LEU A 159 0.19 12.92 -6.93
N VAL A 160 1.42 13.23 -7.34
CA VAL A 160 2.57 13.30 -6.43
C VAL A 160 3.12 14.70 -6.30
N LEU A 161 3.16 15.20 -5.06
CA LEU A 161 3.79 16.45 -4.66
C LEU A 161 5.07 16.13 -3.90
N THR A 162 6.16 16.79 -4.26
CA THR A 162 7.48 16.60 -3.64
C THR A 162 8.06 17.93 -3.21
N VAL A 163 8.83 17.91 -2.13
CA VAL A 163 9.63 19.06 -1.71
C VAL A 163 10.58 19.48 -2.83
N GLY A 164 10.68 20.80 -3.06
CA GLY A 164 11.54 21.37 -4.09
C GLY A 164 11.23 20.93 -5.52
N ARG A 165 10.08 20.27 -5.77
CA ARG A 165 9.72 19.65 -7.06
C ARG A 165 10.75 18.63 -7.57
N LEU A 166 11.48 17.99 -6.66
CA LEU A 166 12.36 16.89 -7.02
C LEU A 166 11.55 15.75 -7.68
N PRO A 167 12.10 15.02 -8.66
CA PRO A 167 11.45 13.83 -9.19
C PRO A 167 11.14 12.84 -8.07
N ALA A 168 9.91 12.31 -8.04
CA ALA A 168 9.52 11.31 -7.04
C ALA A 168 10.29 9.99 -7.22
N PHE A 169 10.61 9.67 -8.47
CA PHE A 169 11.23 8.42 -8.88
C PHE A 169 12.51 8.68 -9.67
N VAL A 170 13.49 7.80 -9.51
CA VAL A 170 14.72 7.77 -10.30
C VAL A 170 14.91 6.38 -10.90
N PRO A 171 15.47 6.27 -12.12
CA PRO A 171 15.74 4.98 -12.74
C PRO A 171 16.66 4.11 -11.88
N VAL A 172 16.39 2.81 -11.86
CA VAL A 172 17.29 1.80 -11.30
C VAL A 172 18.20 1.32 -12.43
N SER A 173 19.50 1.25 -12.19
CA SER A 173 20.45 0.68 -13.15
C SER A 173 20.40 -0.85 -13.17
N VAL A 174 20.81 -1.45 -14.29
CA VAL A 174 20.95 -2.91 -14.40
C VAL A 174 21.90 -3.45 -13.31
N GLY A 175 22.98 -2.74 -13.01
CA GLY A 175 23.94 -3.11 -11.97
C GLY A 175 23.31 -3.11 -10.58
N GLU A 176 22.56 -2.06 -10.20
CA GLU A 176 21.82 -2.00 -8.93
C GLU A 176 20.80 -3.14 -8.83
N TYR A 177 20.08 -3.41 -9.92
CA TYR A 177 19.08 -4.48 -9.99
C TYR A 177 19.69 -5.87 -9.78
N LEU A 178 20.76 -6.21 -10.50
CA LEU A 178 21.48 -7.47 -10.34
C LEU A 178 22.16 -7.60 -8.97
N GLN A 179 22.56 -6.48 -8.36
CA GLN A 179 23.09 -6.49 -7.01
C GLN A 179 22.00 -6.77 -5.97
N ALA A 180 20.77 -6.31 -6.19
CA ALA A 180 19.64 -6.65 -5.32
C ALA A 180 19.32 -8.15 -5.36
N TRP A 181 19.31 -8.74 -6.55
CA TRP A 181 19.21 -10.20 -6.71
C TRP A 181 20.32 -10.95 -5.96
N GLN A 182 21.57 -10.49 -6.07
CA GLN A 182 22.67 -11.13 -5.33
C GLN A 182 22.42 -11.11 -3.82
N ARG A 183 22.02 -9.96 -3.27
CA ARG A 183 21.71 -9.83 -1.84
C ARG A 183 20.55 -10.71 -1.41
N GLN A 184 19.52 -10.85 -2.25
CA GLN A 184 18.39 -11.73 -1.97
C GLN A 184 18.84 -13.19 -1.88
N LEU A 185 19.58 -13.68 -2.88
CA LEU A 185 20.10 -15.05 -2.86
C LEU A 185 20.98 -15.31 -1.62
N ASP A 186 21.80 -14.33 -1.24
CA ASP A 186 22.66 -14.41 -0.05
C ASP A 186 21.86 -14.37 1.26
N HIS A 187 20.76 -13.62 1.29
CA HIS A 187 19.82 -13.62 2.41
C HIS A 187 19.11 -14.97 2.52
N GLU A 188 18.52 -15.49 1.44
CA GLU A 188 17.83 -16.78 1.40
C GLU A 188 18.75 -17.92 1.85
N GLN A 189 20.02 -17.92 1.43
CA GLN A 189 21.00 -18.91 1.90
C GLN A 189 21.33 -18.75 3.37
N THR A 190 21.49 -17.51 3.85
CA THR A 190 21.72 -17.25 5.28
C THR A 190 20.56 -17.74 6.12
N THR A 191 19.32 -17.40 5.74
CA THR A 191 18.09 -17.86 6.40
C THR A 191 17.98 -19.37 6.37
N THR A 192 18.16 -20.00 5.20
CA THR A 192 18.15 -21.47 5.06
C THR A 192 19.19 -22.14 5.96
N ARG A 193 20.40 -21.58 6.08
CA ARG A 193 21.42 -22.09 6.99
C ARG A 193 21.02 -21.91 8.46
N GLN A 194 20.46 -20.76 8.81
CA GLN A 194 19.99 -20.47 10.18
C GLN A 194 18.86 -21.41 10.58
N ASP A 195 17.88 -21.64 9.69
CA ASP A 195 16.78 -22.58 9.91
C ASP A 195 17.31 -24.01 10.04
N ALA A 196 18.25 -24.42 9.18
CA ALA A 196 18.90 -25.73 9.27
C ALA A 196 19.69 -25.90 10.58
N GLN A 197 20.35 -24.85 11.06
CA GLN A 197 21.06 -24.86 12.35
C GLN A 197 20.07 -24.88 13.54
N ALA A 198 18.96 -24.17 13.46
CA ALA A 198 17.91 -24.20 14.48
C ALA A 198 17.28 -25.60 14.58
N LEU A 199 16.99 -26.24 13.44
CA LEU A 199 16.54 -27.64 13.41
C LEU A 199 17.56 -28.60 14.04
N GLN A 200 18.86 -28.33 13.91
CA GLN A 200 19.90 -29.10 14.60
C GLN A 200 19.99 -28.81 16.09
N ALA A 201 19.72 -27.58 16.54
CA ALA A 201 19.79 -27.22 17.96
C ALA A 201 18.72 -27.98 18.78
N ASP A 202 17.59 -28.30 18.18
CA ASP A 202 16.49 -29.06 18.79
C ASP A 202 16.63 -30.59 18.62
N GLU A 203 17.85 -31.11 18.44
CA GLU A 203 18.10 -32.51 18.08
C GLU A 203 17.46 -33.52 19.05
N ALA A 204 17.37 -33.19 20.34
CA ALA A 204 16.76 -34.07 21.34
C ALA A 204 15.25 -34.24 21.12
N GLN A 205 14.54 -33.15 20.83
CA GLN A 205 13.10 -33.19 20.52
C GLN A 205 12.84 -33.96 19.22
N TRP A 206 13.69 -33.75 18.21
CA TRP A 206 13.57 -34.45 16.94
C TRP A 206 13.84 -35.96 17.06
N ARG A 207 14.77 -36.39 17.92
CA ARG A 207 14.99 -37.81 18.21
C ARG A 207 13.78 -38.45 18.88
N GLU A 208 13.13 -37.76 19.81
CA GLU A 208 11.93 -38.25 20.48
C GLU A 208 10.76 -38.40 19.50
N ALA A 209 10.51 -37.38 18.66
CA ALA A 209 9.50 -37.41 17.62
C ALA A 209 9.74 -38.54 16.61
N LEU A 210 10.99 -38.75 16.18
CA LEU A 210 11.37 -39.88 15.32
C LEU A 210 11.07 -41.23 15.98
N ALA A 211 11.45 -41.42 17.24
CA ALA A 211 11.22 -42.67 17.96
C ALA A 211 9.72 -42.95 18.19
N GLN A 212 8.87 -41.92 18.25
CA GLN A 212 7.43 -42.07 18.25
C GLN A 212 6.91 -42.49 16.87
N LEU A 213 7.31 -41.78 15.81
CA LEU A 213 6.88 -42.08 14.43
C LEU A 213 7.33 -43.47 13.99
N GLU A 214 8.53 -43.92 14.34
CA GLU A 214 8.98 -45.28 14.03
C GLU A 214 8.04 -46.38 14.55
N ARG A 215 7.30 -46.10 15.64
CA ARG A 215 6.34 -47.03 16.23
C ARG A 215 4.93 -46.90 15.63
N SER A 216 4.51 -45.70 15.24
CA SER A 216 3.14 -45.45 14.78
C SER A 216 3.00 -45.33 13.25
N ASP A 217 4.00 -44.78 12.58
CA ASP A 217 4.05 -44.52 11.13
C ASP A 217 5.50 -44.55 10.59
N PRO A 218 5.99 -45.74 10.19
CA PRO A 218 7.36 -45.90 9.69
C PRO A 218 7.66 -45.12 8.41
N ALA A 219 6.66 -44.82 7.59
CA ALA A 219 6.84 -44.06 6.35
C ALA A 219 7.12 -42.58 6.67
N ALA A 220 6.32 -41.98 7.57
CA ALA A 220 6.56 -40.63 8.07
C ALA A 220 7.93 -40.51 8.78
N ALA A 221 8.34 -41.53 9.53
CA ALA A 221 9.67 -41.56 10.15
C ALA A 221 10.80 -41.54 9.11
N ALA A 222 10.67 -42.28 8.00
CA ALA A 222 11.67 -42.29 6.93
C ALA A 222 11.80 -40.93 6.23
N ASP A 223 10.67 -40.27 5.93
CA ASP A 223 10.65 -38.92 5.35
C ASP A 223 11.27 -37.88 6.30
N MET A 224 11.00 -38.00 7.60
CA MET A 224 11.58 -37.14 8.61
C MET A 224 13.10 -37.33 8.74
N ARG A 225 13.61 -38.57 8.68
CA ARG A 225 15.07 -38.82 8.66
C ARG A 225 15.72 -38.22 7.42
N ARG A 226 15.07 -38.31 6.25
CA ARG A 226 15.56 -37.68 5.01
C ARG A 226 15.64 -36.15 5.20
N THR A 227 14.58 -35.53 5.70
CA THR A 227 14.53 -34.08 5.97
C THR A 227 15.64 -33.64 6.92
N LEU A 228 15.88 -34.38 8.01
CA LEU A 228 16.96 -34.07 8.95
C LEU A 228 18.36 -34.27 8.34
N ALA A 229 18.55 -35.28 7.49
CA ALA A 229 19.81 -35.47 6.77
C ALA A 229 20.08 -34.32 5.79
N GLU A 230 19.06 -33.88 5.05
CA GLU A 230 19.12 -32.73 4.14
C GLU A 230 19.39 -31.41 4.89
N ALA A 231 18.70 -31.17 6.01
CA ALA A 231 18.95 -30.02 6.88
C ALA A 231 20.40 -30.05 7.41
N ARG A 232 20.91 -31.22 7.82
CA ARG A 232 22.29 -31.35 8.29
C ARG A 232 23.33 -31.07 7.22
N ALA A 233 23.13 -31.58 6.00
CA ALA A 233 23.99 -31.28 4.86
C ALA A 233 23.97 -29.78 4.56
N THR A 234 22.79 -29.15 4.60
CA THR A 234 22.61 -27.72 4.35
C THR A 234 23.29 -26.84 5.40
N ALA A 235 23.17 -27.17 6.69
CA ALA A 235 23.84 -26.46 7.78
C ALA A 235 25.37 -26.51 7.69
N ARG A 236 25.94 -27.60 7.16
CA ARG A 236 27.39 -27.76 6.91
C ARG A 236 27.86 -27.11 5.62
N GLY A 237 26.93 -26.61 4.79
CA GLY A 237 27.24 -26.11 3.44
C GLY A 237 27.57 -27.20 2.42
N GLU A 238 27.28 -28.46 2.75
CA GLU A 238 27.51 -29.65 1.91
C GLU A 238 26.29 -29.97 1.02
N GLY A 239 25.13 -29.39 1.32
CA GLY A 239 23.92 -29.45 0.49
C GLY A 239 23.89 -28.35 -0.59
N ALA A 240 23.20 -28.61 -1.69
CA ALA A 240 22.98 -27.62 -2.75
C ALA A 240 22.16 -26.43 -2.22
N SER A 241 22.84 -25.43 -1.63
CA SER A 241 22.26 -24.14 -1.24
C SER A 241 21.93 -23.22 -2.42
N ASP A 242 22.03 -23.76 -3.63
CA ASP A 242 21.69 -23.15 -4.91
C ASP A 242 21.31 -24.26 -5.92
N PRO A 243 20.22 -25.00 -5.68
CA PRO A 243 19.87 -26.20 -6.45
C PRO A 243 19.60 -25.90 -7.94
N LEU A 244 19.30 -24.63 -8.26
CA LEU A 244 19.05 -24.16 -9.64
C LEU A 244 20.26 -23.44 -10.26
N GLY A 245 21.39 -23.34 -9.55
CA GLY A 245 22.60 -22.66 -10.04
C GLY A 245 22.42 -21.15 -10.26
N GLU A 246 21.48 -20.52 -9.56
CA GLU A 246 21.09 -19.12 -9.69
C GLU A 246 22.25 -18.17 -9.40
N ARG A 247 23.10 -18.47 -8.40
CA ARG A 247 24.28 -17.64 -8.12
C ARG A 247 25.29 -17.71 -9.25
N ALA A 248 25.52 -18.90 -9.79
CA ALA A 248 26.43 -19.09 -10.91
C ALA A 248 25.89 -18.37 -12.15
N ALA A 249 24.58 -18.50 -12.42
CA ALA A 249 23.89 -17.80 -13.51
C ALA A 249 23.95 -16.27 -13.34
N LEU A 250 23.71 -15.75 -12.13
CA LEU A 250 23.79 -14.32 -11.84
C LEU A 250 25.21 -13.78 -12.04
N ARG A 251 26.22 -14.52 -11.56
CA ARG A 251 27.62 -14.17 -11.74
C ARG A 251 28.01 -14.15 -13.22
N ALA A 252 27.64 -15.20 -13.96
CA ALA A 252 27.91 -15.29 -15.40
C ALA A 252 27.22 -14.16 -16.17
N LEU A 253 25.96 -13.84 -15.84
CA LEU A 253 25.24 -12.71 -16.42
C LEU A 253 25.95 -11.39 -16.13
N ARG A 254 26.35 -11.13 -14.88
CA ARG A 254 27.08 -9.90 -14.54
C ARG A 254 28.41 -9.78 -15.29
N GLN A 255 29.11 -10.89 -15.50
CA GLN A 255 30.37 -10.94 -16.24
C GLN A 255 30.20 -10.78 -17.74
N SER A 256 29.04 -11.15 -18.30
CA SER A 256 28.76 -10.98 -19.73
C SER A 256 28.33 -9.55 -20.11
N LEU A 257 27.95 -8.73 -19.14
CA LEU A 257 27.52 -7.35 -19.37
C LEU A 257 28.70 -6.36 -19.30
N SER A 258 28.72 -5.40 -20.22
CA SER A 258 29.69 -4.29 -20.19
C SER A 258 29.39 -3.29 -19.06
N ALA A 259 30.39 -2.51 -18.66
CA ALA A 259 30.21 -1.45 -17.66
C ALA A 259 29.11 -0.44 -18.07
N ALA A 260 29.04 -0.08 -19.35
CA ALA A 260 27.99 0.80 -19.88
C ALA A 260 26.60 0.16 -19.75
N ARG A 261 26.47 -1.15 -19.99
CA ARG A 261 25.18 -1.85 -19.82
C ARG A 261 24.79 -1.95 -18.36
N LEU A 262 25.72 -2.21 -17.45
CA LEU A 262 25.47 -2.21 -16.01
C LEU A 262 25.01 -0.84 -15.50
N ALA A 263 25.53 0.25 -16.06
CA ALA A 263 25.10 1.61 -15.72
C ALA A 263 23.78 2.05 -16.38
N SER A 264 23.31 1.35 -17.41
CA SER A 264 22.06 1.68 -18.11
C SER A 264 20.82 1.38 -17.25
N PRO A 265 19.67 2.04 -17.50
CA PRO A 265 18.43 1.73 -16.80
C PRO A 265 18.01 0.27 -16.99
N ALA A 266 17.52 -0.34 -15.91
CA ALA A 266 16.96 -1.67 -15.89
C ALA A 266 15.52 -1.64 -16.42
N TYR A 267 15.22 -2.61 -17.28
CA TYR A 267 13.88 -2.88 -17.77
C TYR A 267 13.56 -4.33 -17.48
N VAL A 268 12.29 -4.61 -17.19
CA VAL A 268 11.78 -5.98 -17.00
C VAL A 268 10.56 -6.21 -17.87
N SER A 269 10.29 -7.47 -18.21
CA SER A 269 9.06 -7.88 -18.88
C SER A 269 8.71 -9.31 -18.49
N SER A 270 7.43 -9.69 -18.56
CA SER A 270 7.01 -11.07 -18.32
C SER A 270 7.74 -12.05 -19.24
N ALA A 271 7.85 -11.70 -20.53
CA ALA A 271 8.57 -12.52 -21.49
C ALA A 271 10.08 -12.65 -21.19
N ALA A 272 10.71 -11.59 -20.66
CA ALA A 272 12.10 -11.69 -20.20
C ALA A 272 12.22 -12.57 -18.95
N MET A 273 11.28 -12.47 -18.00
CA MET A 273 11.24 -13.31 -16.79
C MET A 273 11.03 -14.79 -17.12
N GLU A 274 10.27 -15.11 -18.17
CA GLU A 274 10.07 -16.47 -18.65
C GLU A 274 11.33 -17.04 -19.33
N ARG A 275 12.04 -16.22 -20.11
CA ARG A 275 13.25 -16.65 -20.84
C ARG A 275 14.50 -16.67 -19.96
N GLN A 276 14.58 -15.77 -18.99
CA GLN A 276 15.75 -15.55 -18.16
C GLN A 276 15.32 -15.37 -16.70
N ARG A 277 15.97 -16.11 -15.80
CA ARG A 277 15.64 -16.12 -14.37
C ARG A 277 15.57 -14.71 -13.74
N PHE A 278 16.42 -13.79 -14.17
CA PHE A 278 16.49 -12.42 -13.63
C PHE A 278 15.70 -11.39 -14.44
N GLY A 279 14.97 -11.78 -15.49
CA GLY A 279 13.97 -10.94 -16.14
C GLY A 279 14.44 -9.63 -16.78
N ILE A 280 15.73 -9.45 -17.06
CA ILE A 280 16.22 -8.22 -17.69
C ILE A 280 15.79 -8.18 -19.15
N ALA A 281 15.04 -7.15 -19.50
CA ALA A 281 14.65 -6.82 -20.86
C ALA A 281 15.54 -5.71 -21.45
N ARG A 282 15.56 -5.60 -22.78
CA ARG A 282 15.95 -4.37 -23.45
C ARG A 282 14.80 -3.36 -23.43
N ALA A 283 15.12 -2.07 -23.54
CA ALA A 283 14.13 -1.00 -23.54
C ALA A 283 13.15 -1.07 -24.73
N ASP A 284 13.58 -1.65 -25.86
CA ASP A 284 12.81 -1.77 -27.09
C ASP A 284 12.04 -3.10 -27.21
N GLU A 285 12.11 -3.97 -26.21
CA GLU A 285 11.35 -5.22 -26.21
C GLU A 285 9.85 -4.98 -25.92
N PRO A 286 8.94 -5.72 -26.57
CA PRO A 286 7.51 -5.66 -26.26
C PRO A 286 7.23 -5.93 -24.78
N GLY A 287 6.45 -5.06 -24.15
CA GLY A 287 6.10 -5.17 -22.73
C GLY A 287 7.25 -4.88 -21.77
N ALA A 288 8.38 -4.33 -22.23
CA ALA A 288 9.45 -3.86 -21.36
C ALA A 288 8.98 -2.66 -20.53
N GLN A 289 9.16 -2.76 -19.22
CA GLN A 289 8.81 -1.72 -18.26
C GLN A 289 10.06 -1.31 -17.49
N ALA A 290 10.33 0.00 -17.44
CA ALA A 290 11.48 0.52 -16.72
C ALA A 290 11.33 0.28 -15.21
N LEU A 291 12.43 -0.02 -14.53
CA LEU A 291 12.47 -0.06 -13.09
C LEU A 291 12.90 1.28 -12.51
N VAL A 292 12.21 1.68 -11.45
CA VAL A 292 12.51 2.89 -10.68
C VAL A 292 12.56 2.58 -9.20
N ARG A 293 13.15 3.50 -8.45
CA ARG A 293 13.08 3.58 -6.99
C ARG A 293 12.66 4.97 -6.58
N VAL A 294 12.21 5.11 -5.33
CA VAL A 294 11.95 6.44 -4.76
C VAL A 294 13.27 7.23 -4.75
N ASN A 295 13.21 8.50 -5.17
CA ASN A 295 14.36 9.36 -5.23
C ASN A 295 14.95 9.61 -3.83
N PRO A 296 16.16 9.10 -3.51
CA PRO A 296 16.74 9.25 -2.18
C PRO A 296 17.04 10.71 -1.81
N ALA A 297 17.16 11.61 -2.80
CA ALA A 297 17.38 13.03 -2.55
C ALA A 297 16.22 13.70 -1.79
N LEU A 298 15.00 13.12 -1.85
CA LEU A 298 13.83 13.61 -1.10
C LEU A 298 14.06 13.56 0.42
N TRP A 299 14.88 12.61 0.87
CA TRP A 299 15.11 12.31 2.28
C TRP A 299 16.39 12.96 2.82
N GLN A 300 17.19 13.59 1.97
CA GLN A 300 18.44 14.23 2.42
C GLN A 300 18.14 15.36 3.41
N GLY A 301 18.69 15.24 4.62
CA GLY A 301 18.51 16.22 5.69
C GLY A 301 17.14 16.21 6.37
N ALA A 302 16.25 15.27 6.02
CA ALA A 302 14.92 15.17 6.61
C ALA A 302 15.00 14.79 8.10
N ARG A 303 14.16 15.43 8.92
CA ARG A 303 14.00 15.15 10.35
C ARG A 303 12.77 14.28 10.60
N PRO A 304 12.69 13.62 11.77
CA PRO A 304 11.47 12.92 12.16
C PRO A 304 10.24 13.85 12.14
N GLY A 305 9.23 13.48 11.36
CA GLY A 305 8.00 14.26 11.19
C GLY A 305 8.00 15.22 9.99
N ASP A 306 9.13 15.39 9.29
CA ASP A 306 9.15 16.17 8.05
C ASP A 306 8.37 15.44 6.95
N VAL A 307 7.47 16.15 6.27
CA VAL A 307 6.76 15.63 5.11
C VAL A 307 7.51 16.10 3.87
N ARG A 308 8.17 15.19 3.15
CA ARG A 308 8.93 15.52 1.94
C ARG A 308 8.17 15.12 0.68
N VAL A 309 7.18 14.25 0.82
CA VAL A 309 6.30 13.79 -0.26
C VAL A 309 4.87 13.72 0.23
N VAL A 310 3.94 14.21 -0.59
CA VAL A 310 2.51 13.98 -0.46
C VAL A 310 2.03 13.29 -1.73
N ALA A 311 1.41 12.13 -1.60
CA ALA A 311 0.78 11.42 -2.70
C ALA A 311 -0.74 11.39 -2.49
N LEU A 312 -1.49 11.84 -3.48
CA LEU A 312 -2.95 11.77 -3.51
C LEU A 312 -3.35 10.57 -4.38
N GLU A 313 -4.05 9.61 -3.80
CA GLU A 313 -4.43 8.37 -4.47
C GLU A 313 -5.95 8.18 -4.53
N VAL A 314 -6.44 7.71 -5.68
CA VAL A 314 -7.78 7.13 -5.80
C VAL A 314 -7.64 5.60 -5.80
N TYR A 315 -8.26 4.96 -4.82
CA TYR A 315 -8.41 3.51 -4.78
C TYR A 315 -9.89 3.13 -4.96
N LEU A 316 -10.15 2.15 -5.81
CA LEU A 316 -11.49 1.64 -6.09
C LEU A 316 -11.59 0.23 -5.53
N ASN A 317 -12.61 -0.01 -4.69
CA ASN A 317 -12.76 -1.31 -4.07
C ASN A 317 -13.24 -2.34 -5.10
N ARG A 318 -12.45 -3.40 -5.29
CA ARG A 318 -12.66 -4.39 -6.36
C ARG A 318 -13.89 -5.27 -6.16
N SER A 319 -14.40 -5.43 -4.94
CA SER A 319 -15.58 -6.26 -4.68
C SER A 319 -16.83 -5.77 -5.44
N GLU A 320 -16.94 -4.47 -5.73
CA GLU A 320 -18.00 -3.93 -6.59
C GLU A 320 -17.61 -3.91 -8.08
N ALA A 321 -16.32 -3.76 -8.39
CA ALA A 321 -15.83 -3.57 -9.76
C ALA A 321 -15.94 -4.82 -10.65
N PHE A 322 -15.96 -6.02 -10.07
CA PHE A 322 -16.15 -7.26 -10.83
C PHE A 322 -17.59 -7.45 -11.31
N ASP A 323 -18.58 -6.98 -10.53
CA ASP A 323 -19.98 -7.09 -10.88
C ASP A 323 -20.48 -5.87 -11.68
N HIS A 324 -19.94 -4.67 -11.40
CA HIS A 324 -20.34 -3.42 -12.05
C HIS A 324 -19.13 -2.46 -12.24
N PRO A 325 -18.44 -2.48 -13.39
CA PRO A 325 -17.16 -1.79 -13.56
C PRO A 325 -17.19 -0.25 -13.52
N ASP A 326 -18.35 0.40 -13.46
CA ASP A 326 -18.46 1.86 -13.51
C ASP A 326 -19.69 2.38 -12.75
N THR A 327 -19.71 2.21 -11.43
CA THR A 327 -20.74 2.87 -10.62
C THR A 327 -20.55 4.41 -10.67
N PRO A 328 -21.61 5.21 -10.57
CA PRO A 328 -21.49 6.68 -10.51
C PRO A 328 -20.52 7.15 -9.44
N LEU A 329 -20.46 6.44 -8.31
CA LEU A 329 -19.50 6.69 -7.24
C LEU A 329 -18.05 6.51 -7.71
N GLN A 330 -17.73 5.40 -8.37
CA GLN A 330 -16.37 5.15 -8.87
C GLN A 330 -15.97 6.19 -9.92
N ALA A 331 -16.88 6.59 -10.81
CA ALA A 331 -16.64 7.66 -11.78
C ALA A 331 -16.38 9.01 -11.09
N ALA A 332 -17.17 9.35 -10.06
CA ALA A 332 -16.99 10.57 -9.27
C ALA A 332 -15.64 10.57 -8.53
N ALA A 333 -15.25 9.43 -7.94
CA ALA A 333 -13.97 9.23 -7.26
C ALA A 333 -12.77 9.36 -8.21
N ARG A 334 -12.80 8.72 -9.39
CA ARG A 334 -11.78 8.91 -10.43
C ARG A 334 -11.64 10.37 -10.84
N GLY A 335 -12.77 11.09 -10.90
CA GLY A 335 -12.78 12.51 -11.22
C GLY A 335 -12.14 13.42 -10.16
N TRP A 336 -11.92 12.96 -8.92
CA TRP A 336 -11.36 13.78 -7.84
C TRP A 336 -10.00 14.38 -8.21
N LEU A 337 -9.05 13.58 -8.71
CA LEU A 337 -7.70 14.06 -9.06
C LEU A 337 -7.70 15.12 -10.18
N SER A 338 -8.72 15.12 -11.04
CA SER A 338 -8.87 16.16 -12.07
C SER A 338 -9.38 17.49 -11.52
N ARG A 339 -10.05 17.46 -10.36
CA ARG A 339 -10.70 18.61 -9.73
C ARG A 339 -9.93 19.17 -8.55
N VAL A 340 -9.19 18.32 -7.82
CA VAL A 340 -8.42 18.71 -6.63
C VAL A 340 -7.49 19.88 -6.94
N ASP A 341 -7.40 20.81 -5.99
CA ASP A 341 -6.38 21.86 -5.98
C ASP A 341 -5.16 21.36 -5.18
N PRO A 342 -4.02 21.10 -5.84
CA PRO A 342 -2.83 20.62 -5.15
C PRO A 342 -2.30 21.60 -4.10
N ALA A 343 -2.59 22.90 -4.21
CA ALA A 343 -2.14 23.90 -3.25
C ALA A 343 -2.67 23.64 -1.83
N ILE A 344 -3.84 23.01 -1.71
CA ILE A 344 -4.46 22.62 -0.43
C ILE A 344 -3.59 21.61 0.33
N TYR A 345 -2.83 20.78 -0.38
CA TYR A 345 -2.00 19.72 0.19
C TYR A 345 -0.50 20.04 0.11
N ALA A 346 -0.10 21.02 -0.70
CA ALA A 346 1.30 21.44 -0.80
C ALA A 346 1.84 22.06 0.50
N ASP A 347 0.96 22.63 1.32
CA ASP A 347 1.32 23.20 2.63
C ASP A 347 1.69 22.15 3.69
N LEU A 348 1.37 20.88 3.43
CA LEU A 348 1.81 19.76 4.26
C LEU A 348 3.31 19.52 4.09
N LEU A 349 3.92 19.92 2.96
CA LEU A 349 5.35 19.71 2.69
C LEU A 349 6.22 20.59 3.60
N THR A 350 7.17 19.97 4.28
CA THR A 350 8.22 20.67 5.03
C THR A 350 9.39 20.97 4.10
N PRO A 351 9.78 22.25 3.92
CA PRO A 351 10.88 22.66 3.03
C PRO A 351 12.22 22.04 3.39
#